data_AF-A0A968J676-F1
#
_entry.id   AF-A0A968J676-F1
#
_cell.length_a   1.000
_cell.length_b   1.000
_cell.length_c   1.000
_cell.angle_alpha   90.00
_cell.angle_beta   90.00
_cell.angle_gamma   90.00
#
_symmetry.space_group_name_H-M   'P 1'
#
loop_
_entity.id
_entity.type
_entity.pdbx_description
1 polymer ?
#
loop_
_entity_poly.entity_id
_entity_poly.type
_entity_poly.pdbx_seq_one_letter_code
_entity_poly.pdbx_strand_id
1 'polypeptide(L)'
;MWVKSFQFIGSIRMAVPLLAVITFILMTATIYESQVGSLIVQRQIYKSYGFGLLMLLLVINLSVSALSRYPWKGSRRIGFALTHLGLVTLIIGAAGVIHLGTEGLLGLRVDAGPLFQARMEGDQLEVIDPAGHHQFTEVLIKPDGQIQPDHLGEIALTRYSNSSTAITAFEENGSSPNPAVQLQLSSLRMGQDLQYWLAATPMNLQQLNIGPATFQLISTDSQEHLDSLLHPLEEDLSIDNLFQVLISPAGDLYYLSHSAQGLQSGPFPLRTPVSPGWADFEITGLQHFTHARGLRKVIPTGSAQDLHSTPALQLQLPDQQEQWIAWGEPAVLGDPEQEYLASFSPRLLDLPFAVALKDFIVDFNEGAESVAMWTSRIQILDPHNGRIEQRDVWMNHPTWYRGWKIAQASWNPDDFRQSTLQVKREPLWITALTWGGSALVVLGIAVMFYGNFLLLCYRRWIAYLQGSTSVADPVVIPSPDLS
;
A
#
# COMPACT_ATOMS: atom_id res chain seq x y z
N MET A 1 40.33 -5.50 36.68
CA MET A 1 39.00 -5.91 36.18
C MET A 1 38.67 -5.20 34.87
N TRP A 2 38.67 -3.86 34.84
CA TRP A 2 38.39 -3.02 33.66
C TRP A 2 39.16 -3.36 32.36
N VAL A 3 40.46 -3.62 32.43
CA VAL A 3 41.28 -3.94 31.23
C VAL A 3 40.88 -5.27 30.58
N LYS A 4 40.56 -6.29 31.39
CA LYS A 4 40.13 -7.61 30.88
C LYS A 4 38.75 -7.51 30.21
N SER A 5 37.84 -6.74 30.80
CA SER A 5 36.53 -6.47 30.22
C SER A 5 36.64 -5.70 28.90
N PHE A 6 37.49 -4.67 28.84
CA PHE A 6 37.73 -3.89 27.63
C PHE A 6 38.29 -4.74 26.48
N GLN A 7 39.28 -5.59 26.77
CA GLN A 7 39.86 -6.51 25.78
C GLN A 7 38.86 -7.56 25.30
N PHE A 8 37.98 -8.05 26.17
CA PHE A 8 36.94 -9.00 25.81
C PHE A 8 35.88 -8.39 24.88
N ILE A 9 35.41 -7.17 25.21
CA ILE A 9 34.40 -6.46 24.42
C ILE A 9 34.88 -6.22 22.99
N GLY A 10 36.15 -5.87 22.79
CA GLY A 10 36.74 -5.68 21.45
C GLY A 10 37.29 -6.95 20.79
N SER A 11 37.06 -8.13 21.38
CA SER A 11 37.65 -9.39 20.89
C SER A 11 36.81 -10.07 19.82
N ILE A 12 37.47 -10.93 19.03
CA ILE A 12 36.81 -11.80 18.05
C ILE A 12 35.87 -12.82 18.73
N ARG A 13 36.14 -13.19 19.99
CA ARG A 13 35.32 -14.12 20.78
C ARG A 13 33.93 -13.54 21.07
N MET A 14 33.81 -12.21 21.14
CA MET A 14 32.52 -11.53 21.22
C MET A 14 31.94 -11.23 19.84
N ALA A 15 32.78 -10.84 18.88
CA ALA A 15 32.31 -10.46 17.55
C ALA A 15 31.65 -11.62 16.79
N VAL A 16 32.24 -12.83 16.82
CA VAL A 16 31.75 -13.98 16.03
C VAL A 16 30.34 -14.43 16.46
N PRO A 17 30.05 -14.68 17.76
CA PRO A 17 28.69 -15.01 18.18
C PRO A 17 27.69 -13.89 17.86
N LEU A 18 28.10 -12.62 18.06
CA LEU A 18 27.24 -11.47 17.77
C LEU A 18 26.86 -11.40 16.28
N LEU A 19 27.84 -11.54 15.38
CA LEU A 19 27.61 -11.57 13.95
C LEU A 19 26.78 -12.79 13.52
N ALA A 20 26.99 -13.96 14.16
CA ALA A 20 26.20 -15.15 13.88
C ALA A 20 24.71 -14.94 14.25
N VAL A 21 24.44 -14.33 15.41
CA VAL A 21 23.07 -13.98 15.83
C VAL A 21 22.45 -12.95 14.87
N ILE A 22 23.16 -11.88 14.52
CA ILE A 22 22.67 -10.87 13.58
C ILE A 22 22.37 -11.52 12.23
N THR A 23 23.29 -12.32 11.69
CA THR A 23 23.12 -13.00 10.39
C THR A 23 21.92 -13.96 10.42
N PHE A 24 21.74 -14.72 11.50
CA PHE A 24 20.58 -15.59 11.66
C PHE A 24 19.26 -14.80 11.64
N ILE A 25 19.20 -13.68 12.37
CA ILE A 25 18.02 -12.80 12.38
C ILE A 25 17.76 -12.20 11.00
N LEU A 26 18.80 -11.74 10.28
CA LEU A 26 18.63 -11.21 8.93
C LEU A 26 18.08 -12.28 7.97
N MET A 27 18.59 -13.50 8.05
CA MET A 27 18.15 -14.61 7.21
C MET A 27 16.68 -14.99 7.49
N THR A 28 16.29 -15.11 8.76
CA THR A 28 14.90 -15.42 9.12
C THR A 28 13.97 -14.26 8.80
N ALA A 29 14.41 -13.00 8.96
CA ALA A 29 13.65 -11.81 8.60
C ALA A 29 13.33 -11.77 7.09
N THR A 30 14.27 -12.10 6.21
CA THR A 30 14.04 -12.15 4.76
C THR A 30 13.00 -13.22 4.38
N ILE A 31 13.05 -14.40 5.02
CA ILE A 31 12.04 -15.44 4.79
C ILE A 31 10.68 -14.98 5.29
N TYR A 32 10.63 -14.38 6.47
CA TYR A 32 9.39 -13.87 7.06
C TYR A 32 8.78 -12.74 6.23
N GLU A 33 9.60 -11.83 5.70
CA GLU A 33 9.20 -10.72 4.82
C GLU A 33 8.45 -11.20 3.58
N SER A 34 8.89 -12.31 2.98
CA SER A 34 8.21 -12.89 1.82
C SER A 34 6.77 -13.36 2.12
N GLN A 35 6.42 -13.58 3.38
CA GLN A 35 5.11 -14.07 3.81
C GLN A 35 4.20 -12.95 4.30
N VAL A 36 4.76 -11.94 4.95
CA VAL A 36 3.98 -10.93 5.70
C VAL A 36 4.13 -9.50 5.18
N GLY A 37 5.04 -9.28 4.23
CA GLY A 37 5.36 -7.97 3.68
C GLY A 37 6.43 -7.21 4.46
N SER A 38 7.07 -6.26 3.76
CA SER A 38 8.20 -5.47 4.26
C SER A 38 7.82 -4.59 5.46
N LEU A 39 6.65 -3.96 5.43
CA LEU A 39 6.20 -3.06 6.50
C LEU A 39 6.18 -3.72 7.90
N ILE A 40 5.65 -4.96 7.98
CA ILE A 40 5.57 -5.71 9.24
C ILE A 40 6.98 -6.06 9.74
N VAL A 41 7.84 -6.55 8.86
CA VAL A 41 9.23 -6.93 9.21
C VAL A 41 10.07 -5.73 9.62
N GLN A 42 9.91 -4.60 8.91
CA GLN A 42 10.55 -3.34 9.28
C GLN A 42 10.19 -2.92 10.70
N ARG A 43 8.91 -3.00 11.08
CA ARG A 43 8.45 -2.59 12.41
C ARG A 43 8.84 -3.58 13.51
N GLN A 44 8.64 -4.87 13.27
CA GLN A 44 8.82 -5.91 14.31
C GLN A 44 10.27 -6.34 14.50
N ILE A 45 11.10 -6.28 13.45
CA ILE A 45 12.48 -6.75 13.49
C ILE A 45 13.45 -5.57 13.41
N TYR A 46 13.51 -4.88 12.27
CA TYR A 46 14.58 -3.90 12.01
C TYR A 46 14.51 -2.64 12.89
N LYS A 47 13.30 -2.15 13.18
CA LYS A 47 13.05 -1.00 14.06
C LYS A 47 12.82 -1.40 15.52
N SER A 48 13.00 -2.68 15.86
CA SER A 48 12.84 -3.16 17.24
C SER A 48 14.01 -2.74 18.14
N TYR A 49 13.72 -2.56 19.43
CA TYR A 49 14.78 -2.30 20.44
C TYR A 49 15.79 -3.44 20.53
N GLY A 50 15.35 -4.70 20.32
CA GLY A 50 16.22 -5.87 20.37
C GLY A 50 17.26 -5.88 19.25
N PHE A 51 16.83 -5.66 18.01
CA PHE A 51 17.75 -5.54 16.88
C PHE A 51 18.65 -4.29 17.01
N GLY A 52 18.07 -3.17 17.45
CA GLY A 52 18.84 -1.95 17.76
C GLY A 52 19.94 -2.18 18.79
N LEU A 53 19.67 -2.95 19.84
CA LEU A 53 20.68 -3.34 20.85
C LEU A 53 21.80 -4.19 20.25
N LEU A 54 21.49 -5.14 19.38
CA LEU A 54 22.51 -5.95 18.69
C LEU A 54 23.41 -5.08 17.80
N MET A 55 22.82 -4.15 17.05
CA MET A 55 23.57 -3.20 16.22
C MET A 55 24.43 -2.26 17.07
N LEU A 56 23.92 -1.81 18.23
CA LEU A 56 24.69 -1.01 19.18
C LEU A 56 25.88 -1.79 19.76
N LEU A 57 25.67 -3.06 20.15
CA LEU A 57 26.74 -3.93 20.63
C LEU A 57 27.80 -4.15 19.55
N LEU A 58 27.40 -4.26 18.28
CA LEU A 58 28.33 -4.39 17.16
C LEU A 58 29.16 -3.11 16.99
N VAL A 59 28.53 -1.94 17.05
CA VAL A 59 29.23 -0.63 17.01
C VAL A 59 30.24 -0.52 18.16
N ILE A 60 29.85 -0.89 19.37
CA ILE A 60 30.74 -0.87 20.55
C ILE A 60 31.89 -1.85 20.34
N ASN A 61 31.63 -3.08 19.90
CA ASN A 61 32.65 -4.09 19.62
C ASN A 61 33.68 -3.59 18.59
N LEU A 62 33.22 -3.05 17.45
CA LEU A 62 34.08 -2.52 16.40
C LEU A 62 34.92 -1.33 16.89
N SER A 63 34.30 -0.42 17.65
CA SER A 63 34.97 0.76 18.20
C SER A 63 36.05 0.38 19.22
N VAL A 64 35.74 -0.51 20.16
CA VAL A 64 36.70 -1.00 21.17
C VAL A 64 37.80 -1.83 20.52
N SER A 65 37.49 -2.64 19.50
CA SER A 65 38.48 -3.35 18.69
C SER A 65 39.48 -2.39 18.04
N ALA A 66 39.01 -1.29 17.45
CA ALA A 66 39.88 -0.25 16.88
C ALA A 66 40.75 0.43 17.94
N LEU A 67 40.14 0.87 19.05
CA LEU A 67 40.83 1.61 20.13
C LEU A 67 41.83 0.76 20.90
N SER A 68 41.57 -0.54 21.08
CA SER A 68 42.48 -1.46 21.79
C SER A 68 43.85 -1.61 21.13
N ARG A 69 43.98 -1.20 19.86
CA ARG A 69 45.24 -1.23 19.09
C ARG A 69 45.94 0.13 19.03
N TYR A 70 45.45 1.11 19.78
CA TYR A 70 46.11 2.40 19.96
C TYR A 70 47.43 2.23 20.74
N PRO A 71 48.53 2.94 20.38
CA PRO A 71 48.66 3.90 19.28
C PRO A 71 48.78 3.21 17.90
N TRP A 72 48.03 3.74 16.92
CA TRP A 72 48.02 3.23 15.53
C TRP A 72 49.30 3.63 14.78
N LYS A 73 50.40 2.95 15.07
CA LYS A 73 51.69 3.14 14.39
C LYS A 73 51.82 2.20 13.19
N GLY A 74 52.15 2.75 12.03
CA GLY A 74 52.37 2.02 10.78
C GLY A 74 51.10 1.81 9.95
N SER A 75 51.27 1.66 8.64
CA SER A 75 50.15 1.69 7.69
C SER A 75 49.10 0.60 7.95
N ARG A 76 49.52 -0.61 8.33
CA ARG A 76 48.60 -1.71 8.66
C ARG A 76 47.64 -1.39 9.80
N ARG A 77 48.13 -0.77 10.88
CA ARG A 77 47.31 -0.45 12.06
C ARG A 77 46.41 0.76 11.82
N ILE A 78 46.91 1.74 11.06
CA ILE A 78 46.12 2.90 10.62
C ILE A 78 44.99 2.44 9.70
N GLY A 79 45.32 1.61 8.70
CA GLY A 79 44.33 1.05 7.77
C GLY A 79 43.27 0.23 8.49
N PHE A 80 43.68 -0.63 9.43
CA PHE A 80 42.75 -1.37 10.30
C PHE A 80 41.78 -0.44 11.04
N ALA A 81 42.29 0.63 11.66
CA ALA A 81 41.47 1.60 12.41
C ALA A 81 40.50 2.36 11.50
N LEU A 82 40.96 2.80 10.32
CA LEU A 82 40.13 3.48 9.32
C LEU A 82 38.99 2.59 8.81
N THR A 83 39.28 1.31 8.54
CA THR A 83 38.24 0.36 8.12
C THR A 83 37.19 0.16 9.20
N HIS A 84 37.58 0.01 10.47
CA HIS A 84 36.61 -0.13 11.56
C HIS A 84 35.81 1.15 11.79
N LEU A 85 36.46 2.31 11.72
CA LEU A 85 35.76 3.60 11.80
C LEU A 85 34.73 3.72 10.67
N GLY A 86 35.12 3.39 9.43
CA GLY A 86 34.23 3.40 8.28
C GLY A 86 33.03 2.45 8.44
N LEU A 87 33.24 1.24 8.96
CA LEU A 87 32.14 0.31 9.27
C LEU A 87 31.19 0.85 10.35
N VAL A 88 31.71 1.45 11.42
CA VAL A 88 30.90 2.11 12.45
C VAL A 88 30.09 3.26 11.84
N THR A 89 30.72 4.10 11.02
CA THR A 89 30.05 5.20 10.30
C THR A 89 28.95 4.68 9.38
N LEU A 90 29.18 3.56 8.68
CA LEU A 90 28.16 2.91 7.83
C LEU A 90 26.97 2.39 8.63
N ILE A 91 27.22 1.73 9.77
CA ILE A 91 26.13 1.24 10.63
C ILE A 91 25.28 2.40 11.15
N ILE A 92 25.91 3.49 11.61
CA ILE A 92 25.20 4.68 12.07
C ILE A 92 24.42 5.34 10.91
N GLY A 93 25.05 5.45 9.73
CA GLY A 93 24.39 5.97 8.54
C GLY A 93 23.17 5.14 8.13
N ALA A 94 23.30 3.81 8.11
CA ALA A 94 22.21 2.89 7.78
C ALA A 94 21.04 2.99 8.77
N ALA A 95 21.32 3.08 10.07
CA ALA A 95 20.30 3.35 11.08
C ALA A 95 19.60 4.70 10.81
N GLY A 96 20.36 5.72 10.44
CA GLY A 96 19.82 7.01 10.00
C GLY A 96 18.85 6.89 8.82
N VAL A 97 19.20 6.11 7.79
CA VAL A 97 18.32 5.87 6.62
C VAL A 97 17.00 5.21 7.05
N ILE A 98 17.04 4.21 7.94
CA ILE A 98 15.85 3.47 8.39
C ILE A 98 14.88 4.36 9.19
N HIS A 99 15.41 5.28 9.99
CA HIS A 99 14.60 6.10 10.90
C HIS A 99 14.21 7.47 10.35
N LEU A 100 15.03 8.05 9.47
CA LEU A 100 14.85 9.42 8.95
C LEU A 100 14.65 9.47 7.44
N GLY A 101 14.75 8.33 6.76
CA GLY A 101 14.43 8.21 5.34
C GLY A 101 12.92 8.29 5.09
N THR A 102 12.57 8.90 3.97
CA THR A 102 11.21 8.96 3.45
C THR A 102 11.21 8.39 2.04
N GLU A 103 10.25 7.53 1.74
CA GLU A 103 10.12 6.92 0.42
C GLU A 103 8.66 6.72 0.03
N GLY A 104 8.41 6.76 -1.27
CA GLY A 104 7.09 6.53 -1.84
C GLY A 104 7.18 6.17 -3.33
N LEU A 105 6.06 5.74 -3.88
CA LEU A 105 5.89 5.35 -5.27
C LEU A 105 4.95 6.32 -5.98
N LEU A 106 5.36 6.77 -7.16
CA LEU A 106 4.58 7.57 -8.07
C LEU A 106 4.14 6.69 -9.24
N GLY A 107 2.86 6.30 -9.25
CA GLY A 107 2.24 5.66 -10.41
C GLY A 107 1.84 6.72 -11.42
N LEU A 108 2.66 6.94 -12.43
CA LEU A 108 2.45 7.99 -13.43
C LEU A 108 1.87 7.42 -14.72
N ARG A 109 1.07 8.24 -15.41
CA ARG A 109 0.57 7.93 -16.74
C ARG A 109 0.78 9.09 -17.71
N VAL A 110 0.99 8.79 -18.99
CA VAL A 110 1.18 9.79 -20.06
C VAL A 110 -0.10 10.61 -20.28
N ASP A 111 -1.28 10.00 -20.07
CA ASP A 111 -2.60 10.62 -20.21
C ASP A 111 -3.12 11.27 -18.92
N ALA A 112 -2.33 11.28 -17.84
CA ALA A 112 -2.69 11.87 -16.56
C ALA A 112 -1.96 13.20 -16.31
N GLY A 113 -2.55 14.02 -15.44
CA GLY A 113 -1.93 15.25 -14.96
C GLY A 113 -0.73 15.00 -14.03
N PRO A 114 0.00 16.06 -13.67
CA PRO A 114 1.08 15.96 -12.69
C PRO A 114 0.57 15.53 -11.31
N LEU A 115 1.33 14.66 -10.64
CA LEU A 115 1.06 14.21 -9.27
C LEU A 115 1.93 14.96 -8.26
N PHE A 116 1.30 15.43 -7.17
CA PHE A 116 1.97 16.05 -6.02
C PHE A 116 2.13 15.09 -4.84
N GLN A 117 1.61 13.86 -4.96
CA GLN A 117 1.59 12.89 -3.87
C GLN A 117 2.17 11.57 -4.34
N ALA A 118 3.04 10.98 -3.52
CA ALA A 118 3.53 9.63 -3.70
C ALA A 118 2.83 8.68 -2.73
N ARG A 119 2.51 7.46 -3.18
CA ARG A 119 1.99 6.40 -2.32
C ARG A 119 3.12 5.84 -1.47
N MET A 120 2.98 5.93 -0.15
CA MET A 120 3.86 5.22 0.78
C MET A 120 3.42 3.76 0.91
N GLU A 121 4.32 2.93 1.42
CA GLU A 121 3.98 1.57 1.79
C GLU A 121 2.97 1.57 2.95
N GLY A 122 1.96 0.71 2.86
CA GLY A 122 0.90 0.57 3.87
C GLY A 122 -0.36 1.39 3.60
N ASP A 123 -1.40 1.07 4.36
CA ASP A 123 -2.69 1.76 4.36
C ASP A 123 -2.87 2.53 5.68
N GLN A 124 -3.75 3.52 5.66
CA GLN A 124 -4.11 4.32 6.81
C GLN A 124 -5.62 4.42 6.96
N LEU A 125 -6.04 4.60 8.21
CA LEU A 125 -7.37 5.02 8.58
C LEU A 125 -7.30 6.47 9.02
N GLU A 126 -8.04 7.34 8.35
CA GLU A 126 -8.32 8.70 8.81
C GLU A 126 -9.75 8.75 9.33
N VAL A 127 -9.96 9.38 10.48
CA VAL A 127 -11.28 9.62 11.09
C VAL A 127 -11.36 11.08 11.47
N ILE A 128 -12.44 11.74 11.07
CA ILE A 128 -12.82 13.08 11.51
C ILE A 128 -13.97 12.90 12.50
N ASP A 129 -13.76 13.33 13.74
CA ASP A 129 -14.78 13.25 14.78
C ASP A 129 -15.90 14.31 14.57
N PRO A 130 -17.03 14.24 15.30
CA PRO A 130 -18.10 15.23 15.19
C PRO A 130 -17.67 16.67 15.56
N ALA A 131 -16.56 16.83 16.28
CA ALA A 131 -15.97 18.14 16.60
C ALA A 131 -15.05 18.67 15.49
N GLY A 132 -14.81 17.87 14.43
CA GLY A 132 -13.96 18.21 13.29
C GLY A 132 -12.47 17.92 13.51
N HIS A 133 -12.08 17.20 14.57
CA HIS A 133 -10.69 16.81 14.77
C HIS A 133 -10.32 15.64 13.88
N HIS A 134 -9.23 15.79 13.14
CA HIS A 134 -8.65 14.74 12.33
C HIS A 134 -7.76 13.84 13.18
N GLN A 135 -8.02 12.55 13.13
CA GLN A 135 -7.18 11.50 13.69
C GLN A 135 -6.77 10.56 12.56
N PHE A 136 -5.53 10.09 12.59
CA PHE A 136 -5.05 9.14 11.59
C PHE A 136 -4.19 8.08 12.26
N THR A 137 -4.25 6.86 11.72
CA THR A 137 -3.35 5.78 12.09
C THR A 137 -3.00 4.93 10.88
N GLU A 138 -1.79 4.38 10.90
CA GLU A 138 -1.40 3.33 9.97
C GLU A 138 -2.10 2.03 10.37
N VAL A 139 -2.72 1.37 9.39
CA VAL A 139 -3.44 0.11 9.59
C VAL A 139 -2.55 -1.04 9.15
N LEU A 140 -2.16 -1.89 10.11
CA LEU A 140 -1.39 -3.10 9.87
C LEU A 140 -2.26 -4.32 10.08
N ILE A 141 -2.35 -5.18 9.08
CA ILE A 141 -3.06 -6.46 9.18
C ILE A 141 -2.01 -7.55 9.35
N LYS A 142 -2.02 -8.23 10.50
CA LYS A 142 -1.15 -9.38 10.76
C LYS A 142 -1.64 -10.61 10.00
N PRO A 143 -0.78 -11.63 9.80
CA PRO A 143 -1.17 -12.88 9.13
C PRO A 143 -2.29 -13.66 9.83
N ASP A 144 -2.47 -13.47 11.13
CA ASP A 144 -3.56 -14.05 11.92
C ASP A 144 -4.88 -13.25 11.83
N GLY A 145 -4.90 -12.19 11.01
CA GLY A 145 -6.06 -11.31 10.83
C GLY A 145 -6.19 -10.22 11.89
N GLN A 146 -5.30 -10.17 12.90
CA GLN A 146 -5.33 -9.09 13.89
C GLN A 146 -4.94 -7.76 13.26
N ILE A 147 -5.63 -6.70 13.67
CA ILE A 147 -5.37 -5.34 13.22
C ILE A 147 -4.53 -4.62 14.27
N GLN A 148 -3.54 -3.82 13.82
CA GLN A 148 -2.74 -2.98 14.69
C GLN A 148 -2.64 -1.54 14.15
N PRO A 149 -2.99 -0.50 14.93
CA PRO A 149 -3.60 -0.60 16.26
C PRO A 149 -5.02 -1.16 16.18
N ASP A 150 -5.49 -1.69 17.30
CA ASP A 150 -6.87 -2.15 17.43
C ASP A 150 -7.85 -0.99 17.64
N HIS A 151 -7.40 0.21 18.02
CA HIS A 151 -8.26 1.39 18.25
C HIS A 151 -7.65 2.67 17.65
N LEU A 152 -8.51 3.62 17.27
CA LEU A 152 -8.19 5.01 16.92
C LEU A 152 -9.17 5.94 17.66
N GLY A 153 -8.67 6.63 18.69
CA GLY A 153 -9.55 7.39 19.58
C GLY A 153 -10.53 6.46 20.29
N GLU A 154 -11.82 6.70 20.11
CA GLU A 154 -12.91 5.88 20.66
C GLU A 154 -13.43 4.81 19.69
N ILE A 155 -12.89 4.76 18.46
CA ILE A 155 -13.30 3.80 17.43
C ILE A 155 -12.40 2.56 17.49
N ALA A 156 -12.99 1.38 17.64
CA ALA A 156 -12.26 0.11 17.59
C ALA A 156 -12.24 -0.45 16.16
N LEU A 157 -11.07 -0.92 15.71
CA LEU A 157 -10.83 -1.62 14.45
C LEU A 157 -10.93 -3.12 14.73
N THR A 158 -12.04 -3.75 14.36
CA THR A 158 -12.40 -5.09 14.86
C THR A 158 -12.10 -6.20 13.86
N ARG A 159 -12.40 -5.99 12.58
CA ARG A 159 -12.24 -7.01 11.51
C ARG A 159 -11.75 -6.39 10.21
N TYR A 160 -11.07 -7.21 9.41
CA TYR A 160 -10.59 -6.85 8.10
C TYR A 160 -11.01 -7.92 7.09
N SER A 161 -11.39 -7.48 5.89
CA SER A 161 -11.69 -8.35 4.76
C SER A 161 -10.86 -7.94 3.56
N ASN A 162 -10.26 -8.92 2.87
CA ASN A 162 -9.51 -8.67 1.63
C ASN A 162 -10.44 -8.30 0.46
N SER A 163 -11.72 -8.65 0.56
CA SER A 163 -12.71 -8.46 -0.49
C SER A 163 -14.04 -8.02 0.11
N SER A 164 -14.67 -7.06 -0.53
CA SER A 164 -15.97 -6.52 -0.16
C SER A 164 -16.65 -5.94 -1.38
N THR A 165 -17.98 -5.83 -1.28
CA THR A 165 -18.84 -5.18 -2.26
C THR A 165 -19.68 -4.15 -1.54
N ALA A 166 -19.77 -2.95 -2.10
CA ALA A 166 -20.70 -1.95 -1.63
C ALA A 166 -22.07 -2.14 -2.30
N ILE A 167 -23.11 -2.19 -1.49
CA ILE A 167 -24.50 -2.23 -1.93
C ILE A 167 -25.24 -0.98 -1.44
N THR A 168 -26.36 -0.66 -2.07
CA THR A 168 -27.31 0.31 -1.53
C THR A 168 -28.34 -0.45 -0.71
N ALA A 169 -28.40 -0.15 0.59
CA ALA A 169 -29.47 -0.57 1.49
C ALA A 169 -30.41 0.63 1.73
N PHE A 170 -31.57 0.40 2.35
CA PHE A 170 -32.52 1.46 2.66
C PHE A 170 -32.98 1.38 4.11
N GLU A 171 -33.38 2.54 4.66
CA GLU A 171 -34.05 2.69 5.95
C GLU A 171 -35.26 3.63 5.83
N GLU A 172 -36.29 3.42 6.65
CA GLU A 172 -37.53 4.24 6.70
C GLU A 172 -37.32 5.51 7.54
N ASN A 173 -36.49 6.44 7.06
CA ASN A 173 -36.22 7.73 7.69
C ASN A 173 -35.87 8.83 6.66
N GLY A 174 -36.35 8.68 5.43
CA GLY A 174 -36.17 9.65 4.35
C GLY A 174 -36.99 10.92 4.58
N SER A 175 -36.44 12.07 4.20
CA SER A 175 -37.16 13.36 4.27
C SER A 175 -38.13 13.58 3.11
N SER A 176 -38.01 12.80 2.04
CA SER A 176 -38.85 12.87 0.85
C SER A 176 -39.42 11.49 0.50
N PRO A 177 -40.59 11.41 -0.13
CA PRO A 177 -41.16 10.16 -0.59
C PRO A 177 -40.19 9.47 -1.55
N ASN A 178 -39.82 8.24 -1.21
CA ASN A 178 -38.94 7.41 -2.01
C ASN A 178 -39.31 5.95 -1.72
N PRO A 179 -40.31 5.40 -2.41
CA PRO A 179 -40.72 4.05 -2.13
C PRO A 179 -39.61 3.05 -2.49
N ALA A 180 -39.37 2.09 -1.60
CA ALA A 180 -38.41 1.02 -1.80
C ALA A 180 -38.94 -0.32 -1.29
N VAL A 181 -38.72 -1.39 -2.04
CA VAL A 181 -39.16 -2.75 -1.69
C VAL A 181 -37.97 -3.68 -1.74
N GLN A 182 -37.74 -4.41 -0.64
CA GLN A 182 -36.74 -5.47 -0.61
C GLN A 182 -37.35 -6.77 -1.11
N LEU A 183 -36.75 -7.35 -2.13
CA LEU A 183 -37.13 -8.64 -2.71
C LEU A 183 -36.14 -9.72 -2.32
N GLN A 184 -36.66 -10.91 -2.06
CA GLN A 184 -35.89 -12.15 -1.97
C GLN A 184 -36.24 -13.05 -3.15
N LEU A 185 -35.21 -13.50 -3.86
CA LEU A 185 -35.30 -14.45 -4.95
C LEU A 185 -34.76 -15.80 -4.48
N SER A 186 -35.61 -16.82 -4.58
CA SER A 186 -35.31 -18.20 -4.16
C SER A 186 -35.53 -19.15 -5.33
N SER A 187 -34.68 -20.17 -5.45
CA SER A 187 -34.86 -21.29 -6.38
C SER A 187 -34.21 -22.54 -5.80
N LEU A 188 -34.85 -23.70 -5.97
CA LEU A 188 -34.33 -24.98 -5.49
C LEU A 188 -32.97 -25.33 -6.12
N ARG A 189 -32.66 -24.75 -7.27
CA ARG A 189 -31.41 -24.97 -8.01
C ARG A 189 -30.29 -23.98 -7.67
N MET A 190 -30.60 -22.86 -7.01
CA MET A 190 -29.64 -21.78 -6.76
C MET A 190 -28.77 -22.03 -5.52
N GLY A 191 -29.23 -22.88 -4.60
CA GLY A 191 -28.50 -23.28 -3.38
C GLY A 191 -28.38 -22.19 -2.31
N GLN A 192 -28.77 -20.95 -2.61
CA GLN A 192 -28.83 -19.81 -1.69
C GLN A 192 -29.92 -18.85 -2.14
N ASP A 193 -30.45 -18.06 -1.21
CA ASP A 193 -31.41 -16.99 -1.51
C ASP A 193 -30.67 -15.68 -1.80
N LEU A 194 -31.13 -14.93 -2.79
CA LEU A 194 -30.56 -13.62 -3.14
C LEU A 194 -31.52 -12.52 -2.72
N GLN A 195 -31.00 -11.45 -2.12
CA GLN A 195 -31.81 -10.31 -1.69
C GLN A 195 -31.40 -9.04 -2.44
N TYR A 196 -32.38 -8.29 -2.92
CA TYR A 196 -32.19 -7.06 -3.69
C TYR A 196 -33.16 -5.98 -3.25
N TRP A 197 -32.79 -4.72 -3.48
CA TRP A 197 -33.68 -3.58 -3.29
C TRP A 197 -34.12 -3.05 -4.65
N LEU A 198 -35.43 -2.89 -4.82
CA LEU A 198 -35.97 -1.97 -5.82
C LEU A 198 -36.34 -0.67 -5.13
N ALA A 199 -36.06 0.47 -5.75
CA ALA A 199 -36.40 1.78 -5.20
C ALA A 199 -36.68 2.80 -6.31
N ALA A 200 -37.53 3.79 -6.03
CA ALA A 200 -37.79 4.86 -7.00
C ALA A 200 -36.52 5.71 -7.24
N THR A 201 -35.71 5.90 -6.20
CA THR A 201 -34.39 6.53 -6.30
C THR A 201 -33.33 5.76 -5.50
N PRO A 202 -32.10 5.62 -6.02
CA PRO A 202 -31.62 6.10 -7.33
C PRO A 202 -32.19 5.29 -8.51
N MET A 203 -32.25 5.91 -9.71
CA MET A 203 -32.94 5.36 -10.91
C MET A 203 -32.43 3.98 -11.34
N ASN A 204 -31.17 3.64 -11.06
CA ASN A 204 -30.59 2.34 -11.36
C ASN A 204 -31.15 1.20 -10.50
N LEU A 205 -31.89 1.51 -9.42
CA LEU A 205 -32.61 0.54 -8.60
C LEU A 205 -34.11 0.51 -8.91
N GLN A 206 -34.59 1.40 -9.79
CA GLN A 206 -35.97 1.34 -10.28
C GLN A 206 -36.17 0.14 -11.21
N GLN A 207 -35.11 -0.25 -11.93
CA GLN A 207 -35.07 -1.46 -12.73
C GLN A 207 -33.76 -2.23 -12.51
N LEU A 208 -33.87 -3.53 -12.23
CA LEU A 208 -32.73 -4.43 -12.05
C LEU A 208 -32.83 -5.61 -13.03
N ASN A 209 -31.72 -5.91 -13.70
CA ASN A 209 -31.64 -7.09 -14.56
C ASN A 209 -30.83 -8.18 -13.84
N ILE A 210 -31.42 -9.34 -13.62
CA ILE A 210 -30.81 -10.49 -12.95
C ILE A 210 -30.82 -11.66 -13.94
N GLY A 211 -29.69 -11.86 -14.61
CA GLY A 211 -29.61 -12.81 -15.72
C GLY A 211 -30.59 -12.39 -16.84
N PRO A 212 -31.50 -13.28 -17.29
CA PRO A 212 -32.52 -12.96 -18.28
C PRO A 212 -33.77 -12.29 -17.70
N ALA A 213 -33.89 -12.17 -16.36
CA ALA A 213 -35.07 -11.61 -15.71
C ALA A 213 -34.92 -10.11 -15.45
N THR A 214 -36.00 -9.37 -15.65
CA THR A 214 -36.09 -7.93 -15.40
C THR A 214 -37.04 -7.67 -14.24
N PHE A 215 -36.58 -6.91 -13.25
CA PHE A 215 -37.37 -6.48 -12.09
C PHE A 215 -37.58 -4.98 -12.17
N GLN A 216 -38.79 -4.49 -11.93
CA GLN A 216 -39.10 -3.06 -11.98
C GLN A 216 -39.97 -2.63 -10.80
N LEU A 217 -39.80 -1.37 -10.36
CA LEU A 217 -40.68 -0.71 -9.41
C LEU A 217 -41.41 0.44 -10.09
N ILE A 218 -42.74 0.42 -9.97
CA ILE A 218 -43.61 1.47 -10.49
C ILE A 218 -44.54 1.93 -9.37
N SER A 219 -44.46 3.20 -9.01
CA SER A 219 -45.41 3.86 -8.11
C SER A 219 -46.39 4.69 -8.93
N THR A 220 -47.67 4.63 -8.59
CA THR A 220 -48.72 5.40 -9.26
C THR A 220 -49.55 6.21 -8.27
N ASP A 221 -49.89 7.44 -8.66
CA ASP A 221 -50.75 8.35 -7.89
C ASP A 221 -52.24 8.22 -8.27
N SER A 222 -52.57 7.40 -9.28
CA SER A 222 -53.94 7.18 -9.76
C SER A 222 -54.32 5.70 -9.72
N GLN A 223 -55.50 5.42 -9.19
CA GLN A 223 -56.09 4.07 -9.19
C GLN A 223 -56.38 3.59 -10.62
N GLU A 224 -56.84 4.48 -11.49
CA GLU A 224 -57.09 4.16 -12.91
C GLU A 224 -55.80 3.75 -13.63
N HIS A 225 -54.69 4.41 -13.29
CA HIS A 225 -53.40 4.05 -13.84
C HIS A 225 -52.87 2.73 -13.28
N LEU A 226 -53.10 2.44 -11.99
CA LEU A 226 -52.80 1.12 -11.41
C LEU A 226 -53.54 -0.01 -12.14
N ASP A 227 -54.84 0.17 -12.36
CA ASP A 227 -55.67 -0.83 -13.04
C ASP A 227 -55.17 -1.05 -14.49
N SER A 228 -54.72 0.01 -15.17
CA SER A 228 -54.09 -0.10 -16.50
C SER A 228 -52.77 -0.87 -16.50
N LEU A 229 -51.97 -0.76 -15.43
CA LEU A 229 -50.70 -1.46 -15.27
C LEU A 229 -50.88 -2.93 -14.84
N LEU A 230 -51.96 -3.27 -14.14
CA LEU A 230 -52.30 -4.64 -13.76
C LEU A 230 -52.92 -5.46 -14.91
N HIS A 231 -53.47 -4.76 -15.90
CA HIS A 231 -54.10 -5.34 -17.08
C HIS A 231 -53.58 -4.70 -18.38
N PRO A 232 -52.26 -4.77 -18.65
CA PRO A 232 -51.69 -4.26 -19.89
C PRO A 232 -52.14 -5.10 -21.08
N LEU A 233 -52.14 -4.51 -22.27
CA LEU A 233 -52.26 -5.27 -23.51
C LEU A 233 -50.94 -6.04 -23.69
N GLU A 234 -51.01 -7.35 -23.96
CA GLU A 234 -49.79 -8.18 -24.15
C GLU A 234 -48.87 -7.64 -25.24
N GLU A 235 -49.41 -6.96 -26.25
CA GLU A 235 -48.64 -6.30 -27.31
C GLU A 235 -47.71 -5.17 -26.81
N ASP A 236 -48.00 -4.59 -25.63
CA ASP A 236 -47.22 -3.52 -25.02
C ASP A 236 -46.02 -4.06 -24.19
N LEU A 237 -45.99 -5.37 -23.93
CA LEU A 237 -44.95 -6.02 -23.13
C LEU A 237 -43.89 -6.68 -24.02
N SER A 238 -42.85 -5.92 -24.34
CA SER A 238 -41.74 -6.41 -25.17
C SER A 238 -40.66 -7.19 -24.40
N ILE A 239 -40.80 -7.32 -23.07
CA ILE A 239 -39.77 -7.91 -22.20
C ILE A 239 -40.26 -9.27 -21.69
N ASP A 240 -39.59 -10.33 -22.13
CA ASP A 240 -39.76 -11.66 -21.57
C ASP A 240 -39.10 -11.75 -20.19
N ASN A 241 -39.74 -12.45 -19.27
CA ASN A 241 -39.31 -12.58 -17.87
C ASN A 241 -39.25 -11.24 -17.10
N LEU A 242 -40.36 -10.50 -17.12
CA LEU A 242 -40.53 -9.24 -16.40
C LEU A 242 -41.36 -9.42 -15.11
N PHE A 243 -40.85 -8.94 -13.98
CA PHE A 243 -41.57 -8.88 -12.71
C PHE A 243 -41.62 -7.42 -12.22
N GLN A 244 -42.80 -6.82 -12.23
CA GLN A 244 -43.01 -5.47 -11.74
C GLN A 244 -43.64 -5.52 -10.35
N VAL A 245 -43.10 -4.72 -9.44
CA VAL A 245 -43.74 -4.37 -8.18
C VAL A 245 -44.44 -3.04 -8.39
N LEU A 246 -45.75 -3.04 -8.18
CA LEU A 246 -46.61 -1.87 -8.37
C LEU A 246 -47.05 -1.36 -7.00
N ILE A 247 -46.96 -0.05 -6.77
CA ILE A 247 -47.38 0.59 -5.51
C ILE A 247 -48.60 1.44 -5.81
N SER A 248 -49.71 1.14 -5.14
CA SER A 248 -50.96 1.90 -5.26
C SER A 248 -50.85 3.30 -4.64
N PRO A 249 -51.78 4.22 -4.95
CA PRO A 249 -51.84 5.53 -4.28
C PRO A 249 -52.06 5.42 -2.76
N ALA A 250 -52.62 4.29 -2.30
CA ALA A 250 -52.80 3.99 -0.87
C ALA A 250 -51.55 3.35 -0.22
N GLY A 251 -50.52 3.01 -1.01
CA GLY A 251 -49.29 2.36 -0.54
C GLY A 251 -49.35 0.83 -0.54
N ASP A 252 -50.42 0.23 -1.07
CA ASP A 252 -50.56 -1.22 -1.16
C ASP A 252 -49.69 -1.77 -2.30
N LEU A 253 -49.12 -2.96 -2.07
CA LEU A 253 -48.25 -3.63 -3.03
C LEU A 253 -49.02 -4.60 -3.91
N TYR A 254 -48.77 -4.51 -5.21
CA TYR A 254 -49.22 -5.45 -6.21
C TYR A 254 -48.03 -5.92 -7.04
N TYR A 255 -48.20 -7.01 -7.78
CA TYR A 255 -47.22 -7.46 -8.74
C TYR A 255 -47.86 -7.70 -10.11
N LEU A 256 -47.02 -7.59 -11.14
CA LEU A 256 -47.27 -8.05 -12.49
C LEU A 256 -46.09 -8.93 -12.89
N SER A 257 -46.34 -10.11 -13.43
CA SER A 257 -45.33 -10.98 -14.02
C SER A 257 -45.68 -11.30 -15.46
N HIS A 258 -44.71 -11.17 -16.36
CA HIS A 258 -44.80 -11.60 -17.75
C HIS A 258 -43.77 -12.69 -18.02
N SER A 259 -44.24 -13.81 -18.57
CA SER A 259 -43.45 -15.01 -18.82
C SER A 259 -43.92 -15.72 -20.08
N ALA A 260 -43.20 -16.75 -20.51
CA ALA A 260 -43.67 -17.67 -21.54
C ALA A 260 -44.99 -18.41 -21.16
N GLN A 261 -45.39 -18.39 -19.89
CA GLN A 261 -46.66 -18.96 -19.40
C GLN A 261 -47.81 -17.94 -19.47
N GLY A 262 -47.56 -16.72 -19.95
CA GLY A 262 -48.50 -15.61 -20.03
C GLY A 262 -48.34 -14.60 -18.90
N LEU A 263 -49.29 -13.67 -18.84
CA LEU A 263 -49.38 -12.62 -17.85
C LEU A 263 -50.03 -13.11 -16.54
N GLN A 264 -49.44 -12.74 -15.40
CA GLN A 264 -50.01 -12.94 -14.06
C GLN A 264 -49.96 -11.63 -13.29
N SER A 265 -51.01 -11.28 -12.55
CA SER A 265 -51.01 -10.11 -11.67
C SER A 265 -51.87 -10.35 -10.43
N GLY A 266 -51.60 -9.58 -9.38
CA GLY A 266 -52.36 -9.68 -8.14
C GLY A 266 -51.74 -8.91 -6.97
N PRO A 267 -52.34 -9.02 -5.77
CA PRO A 267 -51.76 -8.43 -4.56
C PRO A 267 -50.41 -9.08 -4.26
N PHE A 268 -49.46 -8.30 -3.76
CA PHE A 268 -48.11 -8.75 -3.40
C PHE A 268 -47.87 -8.59 -1.89
N PRO A 269 -48.46 -9.46 -1.04
CA PRO A 269 -48.29 -9.38 0.40
C PRO A 269 -46.86 -9.71 0.81
N LEU A 270 -46.30 -8.91 1.72
CA LEU A 270 -44.96 -9.16 2.27
C LEU A 270 -44.90 -10.53 2.94
N ARG A 271 -43.72 -11.16 2.89
CA ARG A 271 -43.35 -12.46 3.47
C ARG A 271 -44.14 -13.65 2.89
N THR A 272 -44.83 -13.45 1.78
CA THR A 272 -45.51 -14.53 1.05
C THR A 272 -44.83 -14.71 -0.30
N PRO A 273 -44.33 -15.92 -0.62
CA PRO A 273 -43.72 -16.18 -1.92
C PRO A 273 -44.75 -16.16 -3.03
N VAL A 274 -44.38 -15.58 -4.17
CA VAL A 274 -45.16 -15.57 -5.41
C VAL A 274 -44.31 -16.19 -6.51
N SER A 275 -44.91 -17.06 -7.33
CA SER A 275 -44.22 -17.62 -8.48
C SER A 275 -44.44 -16.70 -9.70
N PRO A 276 -43.37 -16.22 -10.36
CA PRO A 276 -43.48 -15.37 -11.54
C PRO A 276 -43.79 -16.15 -12.83
N GLY A 277 -43.85 -17.49 -12.77
CA GLY A 277 -44.01 -18.34 -13.97
C GLY A 277 -42.69 -18.64 -14.70
N TRP A 278 -41.54 -18.31 -14.11
CA TRP A 278 -40.21 -18.64 -14.65
C TRP A 278 -39.60 -19.80 -13.88
N ALA A 279 -39.43 -20.93 -14.56
CA ALA A 279 -38.72 -22.09 -14.01
C ALA A 279 -39.27 -22.47 -12.62
N ASP A 280 -38.41 -22.52 -11.59
CA ASP A 280 -38.73 -22.81 -10.18
C ASP A 280 -38.44 -21.61 -9.27
N PHE A 281 -38.47 -20.38 -9.80
CA PHE A 281 -38.23 -19.19 -9.02
C PHE A 281 -39.45 -18.83 -8.15
N GLU A 282 -39.16 -18.36 -6.93
CA GLU A 282 -40.11 -17.73 -6.03
C GLU A 282 -39.59 -16.35 -5.63
N ILE A 283 -40.47 -15.35 -5.66
CA ILE A 283 -40.17 -13.96 -5.29
C ILE A 283 -40.96 -13.62 -4.04
N THR A 284 -40.27 -13.17 -3.00
CA THR A 284 -40.89 -12.76 -1.73
C THR A 284 -40.54 -11.32 -1.43
N GLY A 285 -41.54 -10.46 -1.20
CA GLY A 285 -41.32 -9.11 -0.68
C GLY A 285 -41.03 -9.17 0.82
N LEU A 286 -39.86 -8.74 1.27
CA LEU A 286 -39.48 -8.83 2.69
C LEU A 286 -39.98 -7.62 3.48
N GLN A 287 -39.81 -6.43 2.90
CA GLN A 287 -40.12 -5.15 3.53
C GLN A 287 -40.35 -4.07 2.46
N HIS A 288 -41.17 -3.08 2.80
CA HIS A 288 -41.51 -1.93 1.96
C HIS A 288 -41.38 -0.67 2.79
N PHE A 289 -40.67 0.31 2.24
CA PHE A 289 -40.54 1.64 2.80
C PHE A 289 -41.18 2.69 1.91
N THR A 290 -41.81 3.69 2.51
CA THR A 290 -42.47 4.80 1.78
C THR A 290 -41.54 6.00 1.61
N HIS A 291 -40.73 6.26 2.62
CA HIS A 291 -39.72 7.31 2.67
C HIS A 291 -38.36 6.66 2.88
N ALA A 292 -37.92 5.89 1.89
CA ALA A 292 -36.67 5.16 1.97
C ALA A 292 -35.48 6.11 1.80
N ARG A 293 -34.56 6.12 2.77
CA ARG A 293 -33.24 6.76 2.62
C ARG A 293 -32.23 5.70 2.20
N GLY A 294 -31.64 5.88 1.01
CA GLY A 294 -30.56 5.02 0.54
C GLY A 294 -29.30 5.21 1.38
N LEU A 295 -28.78 4.13 1.94
CA LEU A 295 -27.53 4.07 2.69
C LEU A 295 -26.57 3.14 1.98
N ARG A 296 -25.34 3.63 1.76
CA ARG A 296 -24.29 2.81 1.19
C ARG A 296 -23.74 1.87 2.26
N LYS A 297 -23.90 0.56 2.05
CA LYS A 297 -23.46 -0.47 2.98
C LYS A 297 -22.39 -1.34 2.34
N VAL A 298 -21.25 -1.47 3.00
CA VAL A 298 -20.17 -2.35 2.57
C VAL A 298 -20.37 -3.73 3.20
N ILE A 299 -20.30 -4.78 2.39
CA ILE A 299 -20.43 -6.16 2.84
C ILE A 299 -19.17 -6.93 2.44
N PRO A 300 -18.48 -7.59 3.38
CA PRO A 300 -17.33 -8.43 3.05
C PRO A 300 -17.77 -9.63 2.21
N THR A 301 -17.06 -9.89 1.13
CA THR A 301 -17.26 -11.07 0.28
C THR A 301 -16.20 -12.11 0.61
N GLY A 302 -16.59 -13.37 0.73
CA GLY A 302 -15.66 -14.47 1.07
C GLY A 302 -14.75 -14.93 -0.07
N SER A 303 -14.90 -14.36 -1.27
CA SER A 303 -14.11 -14.72 -2.46
C SER A 303 -13.52 -13.47 -3.11
N ALA A 304 -12.19 -13.45 -3.23
CA ALA A 304 -11.43 -12.43 -3.93
C ALA A 304 -11.49 -12.57 -5.48
N GLN A 305 -12.33 -13.47 -6.01
CA GLN A 305 -12.46 -13.72 -7.45
C GLN A 305 -13.36 -12.73 -8.19
N ASP A 306 -14.09 -11.88 -7.46
CA ASP A 306 -14.82 -10.78 -8.09
C ASP A 306 -13.84 -9.68 -8.49
N LEU A 307 -13.75 -9.42 -9.80
CA LEU A 307 -12.83 -8.46 -10.43
C LEU A 307 -12.91 -7.01 -9.89
N HIS A 308 -13.95 -6.72 -9.09
CA HIS A 308 -14.25 -5.42 -8.50
C HIS A 308 -14.27 -5.41 -6.97
N SER A 309 -13.81 -6.48 -6.32
CA SER A 309 -13.77 -6.50 -4.85
C SER A 309 -12.67 -5.59 -4.31
N THR A 310 -13.02 -4.77 -3.32
CA THR A 310 -12.06 -3.91 -2.61
C THR A 310 -11.88 -4.41 -1.18
N PRO A 311 -10.69 -4.26 -0.57
CA PRO A 311 -10.54 -4.51 0.86
C PRO A 311 -11.49 -3.65 1.68
N ALA A 312 -11.85 -4.13 2.87
CA ALA A 312 -12.69 -3.39 3.80
C ALA A 312 -12.23 -3.56 5.24
N LEU A 313 -12.48 -2.53 6.03
CA LEU A 313 -12.18 -2.48 7.45
C LEU A 313 -13.50 -2.32 8.21
N GLN A 314 -13.69 -3.13 9.25
CA GLN A 314 -14.83 -2.98 10.15
C GLN A 314 -14.42 -2.13 11.34
N LEU A 315 -15.25 -1.12 11.61
CA LEU A 315 -15.11 -0.19 12.70
C LEU A 315 -16.26 -0.38 13.67
N GLN A 316 -15.97 -0.32 14.96
CA GLN A 316 -16.94 -0.27 16.03
C GLN A 316 -16.90 1.14 16.65
N LEU A 317 -18.04 1.82 16.58
CA LEU A 317 -18.23 3.16 17.11
C LEU A 317 -18.46 3.15 18.63
N PRO A 318 -18.39 4.32 19.31
CA PRO A 318 -18.56 4.40 20.77
C PRO A 318 -19.94 3.90 21.26
N ASP A 319 -20.95 3.95 20.42
CA ASP A 319 -22.31 3.44 20.65
C ASP A 319 -22.42 1.90 20.43
N GLN A 320 -21.29 1.22 20.22
CA GLN A 320 -21.16 -0.19 19.90
C GLN A 320 -21.70 -0.61 18.52
N GLN A 321 -22.13 0.34 17.67
CA GLN A 321 -22.50 0.01 16.31
C GLN A 321 -21.27 -0.39 15.50
N GLU A 322 -21.42 -1.42 14.67
CA GLU A 322 -20.36 -1.89 13.79
C GLU A 322 -20.67 -1.55 12.34
N GLN A 323 -19.74 -0.90 11.64
CA GLN A 323 -19.88 -0.54 10.24
C GLN A 323 -18.63 -0.87 9.45
N TRP A 324 -18.82 -1.43 8.26
CA TRP A 324 -17.75 -1.69 7.30
C TRP A 324 -17.50 -0.46 6.43
N ILE A 325 -16.23 -0.14 6.23
CA ILE A 325 -15.78 0.87 5.27
C ILE A 325 -14.92 0.21 4.19
N ALA A 326 -15.12 0.62 2.95
CA ALA A 326 -14.35 0.11 1.82
C ALA A 326 -13.04 0.89 1.67
N TRP A 327 -12.01 0.23 1.15
CA TRP A 327 -10.74 0.86 0.83
C TRP A 327 -10.90 1.83 -0.34
N GLY A 328 -10.31 3.02 -0.21
CA GLY A 328 -10.28 4.07 -1.24
C GLY A 328 -11.50 4.98 -1.26
N GLU A 329 -12.50 4.74 -0.41
CA GLU A 329 -13.74 5.52 -0.38
C GLU A 329 -14.03 6.04 1.03
N PRO A 330 -14.32 7.34 1.20
CA PRO A 330 -14.76 7.85 2.48
C PRO A 330 -16.17 7.37 2.81
N ALA A 331 -16.44 7.19 4.10
CA ALA A 331 -17.73 6.77 4.64
C ALA A 331 -18.13 7.67 5.81
N VAL A 332 -19.42 7.97 5.89
CA VAL A 332 -20.03 8.56 7.08
C VAL A 332 -20.44 7.41 8.00
N LEU A 333 -20.07 7.53 9.27
CA LEU A 333 -20.35 6.55 10.32
C LEU A 333 -21.17 7.20 11.44
N GLY A 334 -21.95 6.38 12.15
CA GLY A 334 -22.75 6.81 13.28
C GLY A 334 -24.07 7.46 12.86
N ASP A 335 -24.76 8.01 13.86
CA ASP A 335 -26.07 8.61 13.69
C ASP A 335 -25.96 10.05 13.13
N PRO A 336 -27.02 10.61 12.52
CA PRO A 336 -27.03 11.97 11.98
C PRO A 336 -26.70 13.09 12.99
N GLU A 337 -26.81 12.82 14.30
CA GLU A 337 -26.44 13.77 15.36
C GLU A 337 -24.96 13.69 15.76
N GLN A 338 -24.29 12.57 15.45
CA GLN A 338 -22.89 12.29 15.77
C GLN A 338 -22.21 11.59 14.59
N GLU A 339 -22.02 12.33 13.50
CA GLU A 339 -21.40 11.82 12.29
C GLU A 339 -19.86 11.81 12.41
N TYR A 340 -19.26 10.65 12.18
CA TYR A 340 -17.82 10.51 11.96
C TYR A 340 -17.56 10.35 10.47
N LEU A 341 -16.57 11.05 9.92
CA LEU A 341 -16.10 10.80 8.55
C LEU A 341 -14.86 9.93 8.61
N ALA A 342 -14.94 8.70 8.11
CA ALA A 342 -13.81 7.79 8.07
C ALA A 342 -13.36 7.51 6.65
N SER A 343 -12.06 7.39 6.41
CA SER A 343 -11.51 6.92 5.15
C SER A 343 -10.41 5.90 5.41
N PHE A 344 -10.55 4.71 4.82
CA PHE A 344 -9.51 3.70 4.77
C PHE A 344 -8.84 3.79 3.40
N SER A 345 -7.60 4.26 3.35
CA SER A 345 -6.95 4.67 2.10
C SER A 345 -5.45 4.39 2.15
N PRO A 346 -4.75 4.36 0.99
CA PRO A 346 -3.31 4.20 1.00
C PRO A 346 -2.64 5.41 1.66
N ARG A 347 -1.49 5.17 2.31
CA ARG A 347 -0.69 6.26 2.88
C ARG A 347 -0.12 7.14 1.77
N LEU A 348 -0.29 8.45 1.90
CA LEU A 348 0.17 9.43 0.91
C LEU A 348 1.27 10.33 1.48
N LEU A 349 2.26 10.62 0.66
CA LEU A 349 3.39 11.51 0.94
C LEU A 349 3.29 12.73 0.03
N ASP A 350 3.01 13.89 0.61
CA ASP A 350 3.04 15.16 -0.11
C ASP A 350 4.46 15.51 -0.56
N LEU A 351 4.59 15.79 -1.85
CA LEU A 351 5.83 16.23 -2.47
C LEU A 351 5.81 17.76 -2.64
N PRO A 352 6.95 18.44 -2.44
CA PRO A 352 7.05 19.88 -2.65
C PRO A 352 7.14 20.29 -4.14
N PHE A 353 6.88 19.34 -5.05
CA PHE A 353 6.87 19.50 -6.51
C PHE A 353 5.94 18.45 -7.10
N ALA A 354 5.48 18.72 -8.31
CA ALA A 354 4.69 17.80 -9.10
C ALA A 354 5.56 17.02 -10.07
N VAL A 355 5.21 15.76 -10.35
CA VAL A 355 5.84 14.96 -11.41
C VAL A 355 4.76 14.48 -12.39
N ALA A 356 4.97 14.71 -13.67
CA ALA A 356 4.14 14.16 -14.75
C ALA A 356 4.99 13.25 -15.65
N LEU A 357 4.40 12.18 -16.16
CA LEU A 357 5.00 11.38 -17.23
C LEU A 357 4.63 12.00 -18.57
N LYS A 358 5.62 12.28 -19.40
CA LYS A 358 5.41 12.80 -20.76
C LYS A 358 5.49 11.73 -21.80
N ASP A 359 6.35 10.74 -21.57
CA ASP A 359 6.56 9.65 -22.51
C ASP A 359 7.18 8.48 -21.75
N PHE A 360 6.88 7.27 -22.20
CA PHE A 360 7.47 6.04 -21.67
C PHE A 360 7.95 5.18 -22.83
N ILE A 361 9.24 4.89 -22.83
CA ILE A 361 9.94 4.25 -23.94
C ILE A 361 10.48 2.93 -23.44
N VAL A 362 10.21 1.86 -24.18
CA VAL A 362 10.75 0.51 -23.92
C VAL A 362 11.56 0.09 -25.14
N ASP A 363 12.83 -0.20 -24.92
CA ASP A 363 13.76 -0.71 -25.92
C ASP A 363 13.88 -2.23 -25.76
N PHE A 364 13.85 -2.96 -26.87
CA PHE A 364 14.00 -4.42 -26.90
C PHE A 364 15.37 -4.82 -27.44
N ASN A 365 15.85 -5.99 -27.04
CA ASN A 365 17.09 -6.55 -27.59
C ASN A 365 16.91 -6.90 -29.07
N GLU A 366 17.95 -6.69 -29.88
CA GLU A 366 17.92 -7.03 -31.30
C GLU A 366 17.58 -8.52 -31.49
N GLY A 367 16.47 -8.79 -32.19
CA GLY A 367 16.03 -10.15 -32.51
C GLY A 367 15.41 -10.94 -31.35
N ALA A 368 15.09 -10.29 -30.22
CA ALA A 368 14.39 -10.92 -29.09
C ALA A 368 13.24 -10.05 -28.57
N GLU A 369 12.22 -10.70 -27.98
CA GLU A 369 11.13 -10.01 -27.28
C GLU A 369 11.53 -9.57 -25.85
N SER A 370 12.80 -9.76 -25.46
CA SER A 370 13.31 -9.36 -24.15
C SER A 370 13.61 -7.87 -24.11
N VAL A 371 13.13 -7.22 -23.04
CA VAL A 371 13.36 -5.79 -22.80
C VAL A 371 14.83 -5.52 -22.47
N ALA A 372 15.43 -4.59 -23.19
CA ALA A 372 16.81 -4.12 -23.00
C ALA A 372 16.87 -2.95 -22.00
N MET A 373 15.96 -1.98 -22.14
CA MET A 373 15.90 -0.77 -21.33
C MET A 373 14.49 -0.21 -21.32
N TRP A 374 14.13 0.50 -20.25
CA TRP A 374 12.98 1.40 -20.29
C TRP A 374 13.32 2.77 -19.69
N THR A 375 12.72 3.80 -20.27
CA THR A 375 12.96 5.21 -19.97
C THR A 375 11.64 5.94 -19.74
N SER A 376 11.52 6.62 -18.62
CA SER A 376 10.43 7.55 -18.33
C SER A 376 10.91 8.96 -18.55
N ARG A 377 10.34 9.64 -19.55
CA ARG A 377 10.51 11.08 -19.73
C ARG A 377 9.55 11.78 -18.81
N ILE A 378 10.07 12.42 -17.77
CA ILE A 378 9.26 13.12 -16.77
C ILE A 378 9.38 14.63 -16.91
N GLN A 379 8.32 15.30 -16.48
CA GLN A 379 8.29 16.73 -16.24
C GLN A 379 8.10 16.99 -14.75
N ILE A 380 9.01 17.76 -14.17
CA ILE A 380 8.95 18.20 -12.78
C ILE A 380 8.46 19.65 -12.76
N LEU A 381 7.41 19.92 -12.00
CA LEU A 381 6.82 21.25 -11.84
C LEU A 381 6.99 21.71 -10.38
N ASP A 382 7.64 22.85 -10.18
CA ASP A 382 7.78 23.45 -8.86
C ASP A 382 6.72 24.54 -8.66
N PRO A 383 5.72 24.32 -7.78
CA PRO A 383 4.61 25.26 -7.62
C PRO A 383 5.04 26.59 -6.99
N HIS A 384 6.19 26.65 -6.31
CA HIS A 384 6.62 27.88 -5.63
C HIS A 384 7.21 28.94 -6.56
N ASN A 385 7.85 28.52 -7.65
CA ASN A 385 8.51 29.43 -8.60
C ASN A 385 8.04 29.24 -10.06
N GLY A 386 7.12 28.29 -10.31
CA GLY A 386 6.60 27.97 -11.63
C GLY A 386 7.62 27.30 -12.56
N ARG A 387 8.77 26.85 -12.04
CA ARG A 387 9.82 26.23 -12.85
C ARG A 387 9.38 24.86 -13.32
N ILE A 388 9.65 24.59 -14.60
CA ILE A 388 9.40 23.32 -15.26
C ILE A 388 10.73 22.75 -15.73
N GLU A 389 11.05 21.53 -15.31
CA GLU A 389 12.22 20.79 -15.76
C GLU A 389 11.80 19.47 -16.40
N GLN A 390 12.33 19.17 -17.58
CA GLN A 390 12.19 17.85 -18.20
C GLN A 390 13.43 17.01 -17.91
N ARG A 391 13.23 15.75 -17.54
CA ARG A 391 14.31 14.81 -17.23
C ARG A 391 13.95 13.42 -17.66
N ASP A 392 14.97 12.65 -18.01
CA ASP A 392 14.83 11.24 -18.32
C ASP A 392 15.28 10.41 -17.12
N VAL A 393 14.50 9.40 -16.77
CA VAL A 393 14.80 8.44 -15.71
C VAL A 393 14.74 7.05 -16.32
N TRP A 394 15.86 6.33 -16.36
CA TRP A 394 15.92 4.98 -16.93
C TRP A 394 16.60 4.01 -15.97
N MET A 395 16.66 2.73 -16.35
CA MET A 395 17.22 1.67 -15.52
C MET A 395 18.61 2.03 -15.00
N ASN A 396 18.81 1.93 -13.69
CA ASN A 396 20.07 2.26 -12.99
C ASN A 396 20.54 3.72 -13.11
N HIS A 397 19.72 4.61 -13.67
CA HIS A 397 20.04 6.02 -13.86
C HIS A 397 18.95 6.92 -13.23
N PRO A 398 19.02 7.12 -11.90
CA PRO A 398 18.11 8.01 -11.20
C PRO A 398 18.42 9.48 -11.47
N THR A 399 17.47 10.35 -11.16
CA THR A 399 17.65 11.80 -11.17
C THR A 399 17.41 12.41 -9.79
N TRP A 400 17.93 13.62 -9.54
CA TRP A 400 17.83 14.30 -8.24
C TRP A 400 17.20 15.68 -8.35
N TYR A 401 16.17 15.96 -7.54
CA TYR A 401 15.51 17.26 -7.49
C TYR A 401 15.27 17.70 -6.05
N ARG A 402 15.79 18.85 -5.65
CA ARG A 402 15.63 19.43 -4.28
C ARG A 402 15.89 18.42 -3.13
N GLY A 403 16.91 17.57 -3.28
CA GLY A 403 17.27 16.55 -2.29
C GLY A 403 16.47 15.25 -2.37
N TRP A 404 15.50 15.15 -3.29
CA TRP A 404 14.79 13.92 -3.62
C TRP A 404 15.50 13.18 -4.74
N LYS A 405 15.68 11.87 -4.56
CA LYS A 405 16.09 10.94 -5.61
C LYS A 405 14.83 10.36 -6.24
N ILE A 406 14.76 10.38 -7.57
CA ILE A 406 13.69 9.80 -8.36
C ILE A 406 14.31 8.70 -9.22
N ALA A 407 13.83 7.46 -9.08
CA ALA A 407 14.37 6.28 -9.75
C ALA A 407 13.24 5.44 -10.35
N GLN A 408 13.56 4.64 -11.36
CA GLN A 408 12.64 3.61 -11.85
C GLN A 408 12.35 2.58 -10.76
N ALA A 409 11.08 2.21 -10.61
CA ALA A 409 10.65 1.14 -9.70
C ALA A 409 10.07 -0.05 -10.47
N SER A 410 9.06 0.21 -11.31
CA SER A 410 8.39 -0.81 -12.12
C SER A 410 7.61 -0.16 -13.27
N TRP A 411 7.07 -0.98 -14.16
CA TRP A 411 6.20 -0.55 -15.25
C TRP A 411 5.19 -1.65 -15.56
N ASN A 412 4.16 -1.34 -16.35
CA ASN A 412 3.13 -2.28 -16.74
C ASN A 412 3.40 -2.83 -18.16
N PRO A 413 3.72 -4.14 -18.32
CA PRO A 413 3.89 -4.79 -19.62
C PRO A 413 2.71 -4.64 -20.57
N ASP A 414 1.49 -4.52 -20.04
CA ASP A 414 0.26 -4.45 -20.83
C ASP A 414 -0.15 -3.02 -21.19
N ASP A 415 0.46 -1.99 -20.56
CA ASP A 415 0.14 -0.58 -20.80
C ASP A 415 1.40 0.30 -20.81
N PHE A 416 1.96 0.51 -22.00
CA PHE A 416 3.13 1.37 -22.25
C PHE A 416 2.89 2.87 -21.99
N ARG A 417 1.72 3.25 -21.47
CA ARG A 417 1.47 4.63 -21.01
C ARG A 417 1.74 4.80 -19.53
N GLN A 418 2.15 3.75 -18.81
CA GLN A 418 2.33 3.77 -17.36
C GLN A 418 3.79 3.55 -16.96
N SER A 419 4.22 4.26 -15.91
CA SER A 419 5.49 4.00 -15.24
C SER A 419 5.36 4.27 -13.76
N THR A 420 5.95 3.40 -12.94
CA THR A 420 6.06 3.60 -11.51
C THR A 420 7.47 4.07 -11.17
N LEU A 421 7.57 5.27 -10.59
CA LEU A 421 8.83 5.83 -10.11
C LEU A 421 8.90 5.79 -8.59
N GLN A 422 10.05 5.42 -8.05
CA GLN A 422 10.33 5.56 -6.62
C GLN A 422 10.88 6.95 -6.35
N VAL A 423 10.30 7.64 -5.37
CA VAL A 423 10.84 8.87 -4.81
C VAL A 423 11.38 8.58 -3.42
N LYS A 424 12.60 9.03 -3.15
CA LYS A 424 13.26 8.83 -1.86
C LYS A 424 13.99 10.09 -1.43
N ARG A 425 13.90 10.44 -0.15
CA ARG A 425 14.68 11.51 0.46
C ARG A 425 15.19 11.11 1.83
N GLU A 426 16.44 11.47 2.06
CA GLU A 426 17.12 11.32 3.34
C GLU A 426 17.87 12.63 3.66
N PRO A 427 18.07 12.97 4.94
CA PRO A 427 18.89 14.11 5.33
C PRO A 427 20.31 14.03 4.74
N LEU A 428 20.81 15.14 4.19
CA LEU A 428 22.12 15.19 3.51
C LEU A 428 23.29 14.71 4.38
N TRP A 429 23.23 14.93 5.69
CA TRP A 429 24.26 14.46 6.61
C TRP A 429 24.27 12.93 6.72
N ILE A 430 23.14 12.25 6.56
CA ILE A 430 23.07 10.77 6.55
C ILE A 430 23.71 10.23 5.28
N THR A 431 23.41 10.84 4.12
CA THR A 431 24.09 10.52 2.86
C THR A 431 25.60 10.75 3.00
N ALA A 432 26.03 11.84 3.62
CA ALA A 432 27.44 12.09 3.87
C ALA A 432 28.08 11.01 4.77
N LEU A 433 27.35 10.50 5.78
CA LEU A 433 27.83 9.39 6.61
C LEU A 433 28.00 8.10 5.81
N THR A 434 27.02 7.72 4.98
CA THR A 434 27.11 6.45 4.22
C THR A 434 28.20 6.49 3.15
N TRP A 435 28.33 7.60 2.42
CA TRP A 435 29.40 7.80 1.44
C TRP A 435 30.77 7.94 2.11
N GLY A 436 30.86 8.74 3.18
CA GLY A 436 32.08 8.94 3.95
C GLY A 436 32.58 7.65 4.62
N GLY A 437 31.67 6.88 5.21
CA GLY A 437 31.96 5.57 5.78
C GLY A 437 32.47 4.58 4.72
N SER A 438 31.83 4.54 3.54
CA SER A 438 32.30 3.72 2.41
C SER A 438 33.71 4.12 1.97
N ALA A 439 33.96 5.42 1.82
CA ALA A 439 35.28 5.94 1.46
C ALA A 439 36.34 5.60 2.52
N LEU A 440 36.01 5.67 3.82
CA LEU A 440 36.89 5.27 4.92
C LEU A 440 37.22 3.79 4.90
N VAL A 441 36.26 2.91 4.57
CA VAL A 441 36.50 1.47 4.41
C VAL A 441 37.49 1.22 3.28
N VAL A 442 37.23 1.78 2.09
CA VAL A 442 38.10 1.63 0.91
C VAL A 442 39.50 2.17 1.19
N LEU A 443 39.59 3.38 1.73
CA LEU A 443 40.87 4.01 2.09
C LEU A 443 41.60 3.20 3.15
N GLY A 444 40.90 2.71 4.18
CA GLY A 444 41.48 1.90 5.23
C GLY A 444 42.10 0.61 4.70
N ILE A 445 41.39 -0.11 3.82
CA ILE A 445 41.90 -1.31 3.14
C ILE A 445 43.12 -0.95 2.29
N ALA A 446 43.05 0.12 1.50
CA ALA A 446 44.15 0.57 0.66
C ALA A 446 45.40 0.91 1.48
N VAL A 447 45.26 1.66 2.58
CA VAL A 447 46.36 2.01 3.50
C VAL A 447 46.92 0.76 4.19
N MET A 448 46.06 -0.20 4.55
CA MET A 448 46.47 -1.42 5.22
C MET A 448 47.40 -2.27 4.35
N PHE A 449 47.07 -2.46 3.08
CA PHE A 449 47.83 -3.32 2.16
C PHE A 449 48.93 -2.58 1.39
N TYR A 450 48.67 -1.36 0.93
CA TYR A 450 49.58 -0.62 0.04
C TYR A 450 50.31 0.54 0.72
N GLY A 451 49.96 0.91 1.95
CA GLY A 451 50.51 2.11 2.58
C GLY A 451 52.03 2.11 2.76
N ASN A 452 52.64 0.95 3.08
CA ASN A 452 54.10 0.85 3.16
C ASN A 452 54.78 1.04 1.80
N PHE A 453 54.19 0.50 0.72
CA PHE A 453 54.67 0.69 -0.64
C PHE A 453 54.56 2.17 -1.06
N LEU A 454 53.41 2.79 -0.82
CA LEU A 454 53.18 4.21 -1.11
C LEU A 454 54.14 5.13 -0.33
N LEU A 455 54.40 4.84 0.95
CA LEU A 455 55.39 5.55 1.76
C LEU A 455 56.81 5.42 1.20
N LEU A 456 57.19 4.25 0.70
CA LEU A 456 58.49 4.04 0.05
C LEU A 456 58.60 4.83 -1.25
N CYS A 457 57.58 4.80 -2.11
CA CYS A 457 57.52 5.59 -3.34
C CYS A 457 57.58 7.09 -3.05
N TYR A 458 56.82 7.57 -2.07
CA TYR A 458 56.82 8.97 -1.66
C TYR A 458 58.19 9.41 -1.13
N ARG A 459 58.84 8.61 -0.28
CA ARG A 459 60.19 8.90 0.22
C ARG A 459 61.23 8.95 -0.90
N ARG A 460 61.15 8.02 -1.86
CA ARG A 460 62.03 8.01 -3.05
C ARG A 460 61.81 9.24 -3.94
N TRP A 461 60.55 9.64 -4.12
CA TRP A 461 60.20 10.82 -4.91
C TRP A 461 60.65 12.13 -4.25
N ILE A 462 60.49 12.29 -2.93
CA ILE A 462 61.01 13.43 -2.19
C ILE A 462 62.55 13.47 -2.22
N ALA A 463 63.22 12.33 -2.05
CA ALA A 463 64.68 12.23 -2.18
C ALA A 463 65.17 12.62 -3.58
N TYR A 464 64.43 12.25 -4.63
CA TYR A 464 64.66 12.70 -6.00
C TYR A 464 64.51 14.22 -6.14
N LEU A 465 63.45 14.81 -5.59
CA LEU A 465 63.22 16.27 -5.61
C LEU A 465 64.27 17.05 -4.82
N GLN A 466 64.86 16.46 -3.78
CA GLN A 466 65.89 17.07 -2.93
C GLN A 466 67.32 16.86 -3.45
N GLY A 467 67.50 16.22 -4.62
CA GLY A 467 68.82 16.04 -5.24
C GLY A 467 69.75 15.05 -4.52
N SER A 468 69.24 14.24 -3.59
CA SER A 468 70.07 13.26 -2.89
C SER A 468 70.24 11.98 -3.73
N THR A 469 71.45 11.72 -4.21
CA THR A 469 71.80 10.51 -4.99
C THR A 469 72.25 9.32 -4.15
N SER A 470 72.27 9.40 -2.81
CA SER A 470 72.67 8.27 -1.97
C SER A 470 71.48 7.36 -1.65
N VAL A 471 71.28 6.31 -2.44
CA VAL A 471 70.45 5.16 -2.05
C VAL A 471 71.39 4.00 -1.75
N ALA A 472 71.39 3.57 -0.49
CA ALA A 472 72.03 2.35 -0.04
C ALA A 472 71.49 1.12 -0.80
N ASP A 473 72.38 0.13 -0.96
CA ASP A 473 72.25 -1.08 -1.77
C ASP A 473 70.91 -1.84 -1.67
N PRO A 474 70.52 -2.58 -2.73
CA PRO A 474 69.30 -3.36 -2.73
C PRO A 474 69.34 -4.45 -1.66
N VAL A 475 68.34 -4.45 -0.77
CA VAL A 475 68.07 -5.57 0.13
C VAL A 475 67.72 -6.79 -0.72
N VAL A 476 68.58 -7.80 -0.68
CA VAL A 476 68.35 -9.14 -1.21
C VAL A 476 67.09 -9.71 -0.55
N ILE A 477 66.08 -10.04 -1.34
CA ILE A 477 64.90 -10.79 -0.89
C ILE A 477 65.34 -12.26 -0.76
N PRO A 478 65.29 -12.90 0.41
CA PRO A 478 65.55 -14.33 0.50
C PRO A 478 64.44 -15.09 -0.26
N SER A 479 64.85 -16.01 -1.14
CA SER A 479 63.97 -16.94 -1.83
C SER A 479 63.20 -17.80 -0.82
N PRO A 480 61.93 -18.15 -1.09
CA PRO A 480 61.23 -19.14 -0.28
C PRO A 480 61.83 -20.51 -0.59
N ASP A 481 62.43 -21.16 0.41
CA ASP A 481 62.79 -22.58 0.31
C ASP A 481 61.51 -23.39 0.07
N LEU A 482 61.48 -24.08 -1.06
CA LEU A 482 60.55 -25.17 -1.35
C LEU A 482 61.22 -26.47 -0.89
N SER A 483 60.89 -26.92 0.32
CA SER A 483 60.96 -28.32 0.74
C SER A 483 59.95 -28.59 1.84
#